data_AF-C3Y602-F1
#
_entry.id   AF-C3Y602-F1
#
_cell.length_a   1.000
_cell.length_b   1.000
_cell.length_c   1.000
_cell.angle_alpha   90.00
_cell.angle_beta   90.00
_cell.angle_gamma   90.00
#
_symmetry.space_group_name_H-M   'P 1'
#
loop_
_entity.id
_entity.type
_entity.pdbx_description
1 polymer ?
#
loop_
_entity_poly.entity_id
_entity_poly.type
_entity_poly.pdbx_seq_one_letter_code
_entity_poly.pdbx_strand_id
1 'polypeptide(L)'
;MAGLPSTSPCTGDTKVTLASFDLWNKDRLVPFLRERGLPVTKDVNSLRALAFGATVMRAPLVPTPQEEQQKRCEDYNSILTVDGKRLPDPLVDLKCGWKKEEEGMQHWPPTMYADMAEYFCLGAADPEVDMRKKLMGDYKDGKAYSYFDAEFIHEVLYHPLSDESEVCFVRSTSARSQRRNDEPHQVWVALQKATGKILTAYCTCFAG
;
A
#
# COMPACT_ATOMS: atom_id res chain seq x y z
N MET A 1 21.24 -52.38 -28.88
CA MET A 1 20.08 -51.82 -29.60
C MET A 1 19.80 -50.44 -29.05
N ALA A 2 19.54 -49.51 -29.95
CA ALA A 2 19.78 -48.07 -29.82
C ALA A 2 18.87 -47.37 -28.79
N GLY A 3 19.45 -46.42 -28.07
CA GLY A 3 18.73 -45.45 -27.25
C GLY A 3 17.95 -44.47 -28.13
N LEU A 4 16.68 -44.29 -27.82
CA LEU A 4 15.81 -43.27 -28.42
C LEU A 4 16.11 -41.92 -27.76
N PRO A 5 16.33 -40.84 -28.53
CA PRO A 5 16.50 -39.51 -27.95
C PRO A 5 15.15 -38.95 -27.49
N SER A 6 15.11 -38.50 -26.24
CA SER A 6 14.04 -37.66 -25.70
C SER A 6 14.07 -36.30 -26.41
N THR A 7 13.16 -36.07 -27.34
CA THR A 7 12.91 -34.73 -27.87
C THR A 7 12.04 -33.98 -26.87
N SER A 8 12.66 -33.19 -26.01
CA SER A 8 12.00 -32.08 -25.32
C SER A 8 11.40 -31.14 -26.37
N PRO A 9 10.12 -30.73 -26.28
CA PRO A 9 9.61 -29.68 -27.15
C PRO A 9 10.26 -28.37 -26.73
N CYS A 10 11.15 -27.87 -27.57
CA CYS A 10 11.68 -26.51 -27.50
C CYS A 10 10.49 -25.55 -27.41
N THR A 11 10.43 -24.80 -26.30
CA THR A 11 9.58 -23.62 -26.15
C THR A 11 9.85 -22.67 -27.31
N GLY A 12 8.93 -22.65 -28.28
CA GLY A 12 8.94 -21.72 -29.39
C GLY A 12 8.66 -20.32 -28.86
N ASP A 13 9.74 -19.58 -28.61
CA ASP A 13 9.69 -18.15 -28.36
C ASP A 13 9.21 -17.47 -29.66
N THR A 14 7.88 -17.36 -29.78
CA THR A 14 7.25 -16.80 -30.97
C THR A 14 7.56 -15.30 -30.93
N LYS A 15 8.58 -14.87 -31.68
CA LYS A 15 8.95 -13.46 -31.79
C LYS A 15 7.75 -12.67 -32.31
N VAL A 16 7.02 -12.04 -31.39
CA VAL A 16 5.95 -11.11 -31.70
C VAL A 16 6.59 -9.93 -32.44
N THR A 17 6.05 -9.57 -33.60
CA THR A 17 6.53 -8.46 -34.43
C THR A 17 5.38 -7.49 -34.65
N LEU A 18 5.65 -6.25 -35.07
CA LEU A 18 4.58 -5.29 -35.36
C LEU A 18 3.55 -5.86 -36.35
N ALA A 19 4.02 -6.65 -37.33
CA ALA A 19 3.19 -7.27 -38.36
C ALA A 19 2.15 -8.28 -37.79
N SER A 20 2.35 -8.82 -36.58
CA SER A 20 1.36 -9.69 -35.96
C SER A 20 0.07 -8.96 -35.56
N PHE A 21 0.08 -7.62 -35.60
CA PHE A 21 -1.07 -6.77 -35.29
C PHE A 21 -1.72 -6.16 -36.55
N ASP A 22 -1.18 -6.40 -37.75
CA ASP A 22 -1.70 -5.84 -39.00
C ASP A 22 -3.11 -6.35 -39.34
N LEU A 23 -3.43 -7.57 -38.90
CA LEU A 23 -4.76 -8.17 -39.06
C LEU A 23 -5.75 -7.74 -37.96
N TRP A 24 -5.29 -7.04 -36.93
CA TRP A 24 -6.16 -6.57 -35.86
C TRP A 24 -6.85 -5.28 -36.29
N ASN A 25 -8.17 -5.27 -36.15
CA ASN A 25 -9.02 -4.11 -36.36
C ASN A 25 -9.24 -3.36 -35.03
N LYS A 26 -9.91 -2.20 -35.10
CA LYS A 26 -10.19 -1.39 -33.91
C LYS A 26 -10.98 -2.17 -32.85
N ASP A 27 -11.93 -2.99 -33.26
CA ASP A 27 -12.79 -3.74 -32.34
C ASP A 27 -12.00 -4.72 -31.47
N ARG A 28 -10.83 -5.17 -31.93
CA ARG A 28 -9.90 -6.00 -31.16
C ARG A 28 -8.81 -5.20 -30.44
N LEU A 29 -8.28 -4.15 -31.06
CA LEU A 29 -7.19 -3.34 -30.49
C LEU A 29 -7.66 -2.50 -29.31
N VAL A 30 -8.87 -1.94 -29.39
CA VAL A 30 -9.40 -1.05 -28.36
C VAL A 30 -9.62 -1.78 -27.02
N PRO A 31 -10.33 -2.93 -26.97
CA PRO A 31 -10.46 -3.69 -25.73
C PRO A 31 -9.10 -4.13 -25.16
N PHE A 32 -8.20 -4.65 -26.01
CA PHE A 32 -6.88 -5.11 -25.58
C PHE A 32 -6.06 -4.03 -24.85
N LEU A 33 -6.10 -2.80 -25.34
CA LEU A 33 -5.42 -1.66 -24.74
C LEU A 33 -6.13 -1.15 -23.48
N ARG A 34 -7.48 -1.11 -23.49
CA ARG A 34 -8.28 -0.70 -22.33
C ARG A 34 -8.12 -1.63 -21.14
N GLU A 35 -8.10 -2.93 -21.39
CA GLU A 35 -7.80 -3.95 -20.38
C GLU A 35 -6.45 -3.76 -19.69
N ARG A 36 -5.54 -2.95 -20.27
CA ARG A 36 -4.20 -2.63 -19.75
C ARG A 36 -4.04 -1.17 -19.36
N GLY A 37 -5.13 -0.41 -19.34
CA GLY A 37 -5.14 1.01 -18.95
C GLY A 37 -4.42 1.92 -19.93
N LEU A 38 -4.15 1.45 -21.15
CA LEU A 38 -3.42 2.20 -22.16
C LEU A 38 -4.36 3.14 -22.94
N PRO A 39 -3.87 4.32 -23.34
CA PRO A 39 -4.67 5.30 -24.07
C PRO A 39 -5.09 4.74 -25.44
N VAL A 40 -6.32 5.08 -25.85
CA VAL A 40 -6.90 4.65 -27.12
C VAL A 40 -7.02 5.84 -28.06
N THR A 41 -6.36 5.76 -29.21
CA THR A 41 -6.40 6.77 -30.28
C THR A 41 -7.41 6.43 -31.38
N LYS A 42 -7.75 7.41 -32.22
CA LYS A 42 -8.59 7.19 -33.42
C LYS A 42 -7.84 6.51 -34.57
N ASP A 43 -6.51 6.62 -34.62
CA ASP A 43 -5.67 6.03 -35.66
C ASP A 43 -5.34 4.55 -35.38
N VAL A 44 -5.47 3.68 -36.39
CA VAL A 44 -5.29 2.23 -36.26
C VAL A 44 -3.82 1.85 -36.16
N ASN A 45 -2.94 2.53 -36.89
CA ASN A 45 -1.51 2.21 -36.88
C ASN A 45 -0.90 2.52 -35.51
N SER A 46 -1.31 3.64 -34.91
CA SER A 46 -0.96 4.00 -33.53
C SER A 46 -1.46 2.95 -32.53
N LEU A 47 -2.70 2.45 -32.66
CA LEU A 47 -3.21 1.37 -31.80
C LEU A 47 -2.42 0.07 -31.94
N ARG A 48 -2.00 -0.30 -33.16
CA ARG A 48 -1.16 -1.48 -33.41
C ARG A 48 0.22 -1.34 -32.78
N ALA A 49 0.84 -0.18 -32.94
CA ALA A 49 2.13 0.11 -32.31
C ALA A 49 2.04 0.06 -30.78
N LEU A 50 0.97 0.60 -30.19
CA LEU A 50 0.71 0.51 -28.76
C LEU A 50 0.46 -0.95 -28.32
N ALA A 51 -0.29 -1.74 -29.07
CA ALA A 51 -0.55 -3.14 -28.74
C ALA A 51 0.70 -4.01 -28.83
N PHE A 52 1.55 -3.75 -29.83
CA PHE A 52 2.87 -4.35 -29.95
C PHE A 52 3.74 -3.96 -28.75
N GLY A 53 3.85 -2.67 -28.44
CA GLY A 53 4.61 -2.18 -27.28
C GLY A 53 4.12 -2.80 -25.98
N ALA A 54 2.80 -2.86 -25.76
CA ALA A 54 2.19 -3.51 -24.61
C ALA A 54 2.55 -4.99 -24.51
N THR A 55 2.65 -5.70 -25.63
CA THR A 55 2.99 -7.12 -25.66
C THR A 55 4.48 -7.35 -25.38
N VAL A 56 5.35 -6.57 -26.02
CA VAL A 56 6.81 -6.64 -25.81
C VAL A 56 7.18 -6.27 -24.38
N MET A 57 6.55 -5.22 -23.83
CA MET A 57 6.77 -4.76 -22.46
C MET A 57 6.00 -5.58 -21.42
N ARG A 58 5.19 -6.57 -21.85
CA ARG A 58 4.31 -7.37 -20.98
C ARG A 58 3.46 -6.49 -20.05
N ALA A 59 2.87 -5.45 -20.63
CA ALA A 59 2.01 -4.51 -19.90
C ALA A 59 0.91 -5.29 -19.16
N PRO A 60 0.81 -5.11 -17.83
CA PRO A 60 -0.13 -5.85 -17.01
C PRO A 60 -1.58 -5.44 -17.35
N LEU A 61 -2.50 -6.35 -17.06
CA LEU A 61 -3.92 -6.01 -17.06
C LEU A 61 -4.21 -5.05 -15.91
N VAL A 62 -5.15 -4.14 -16.12
CA VAL A 62 -5.75 -3.37 -15.03
C VAL A 62 -6.44 -4.37 -14.11
N PRO A 63 -6.06 -4.41 -12.82
CA PRO A 63 -6.72 -5.29 -11.87
C PRO A 63 -8.22 -5.02 -11.85
N THR A 64 -9.01 -6.09 -11.76
CA THR A 64 -10.44 -5.97 -11.53
C THR A 64 -10.71 -5.38 -10.14
N PRO A 65 -11.89 -4.77 -9.90
CA PRO A 65 -12.24 -4.28 -8.57
C PRO A 65 -12.13 -5.34 -7.46
N GLN A 66 -12.36 -6.61 -7.80
CA GLN A 66 -12.20 -7.73 -6.87
C GLN A 66 -10.73 -8.01 -6.54
N GLU A 67 -9.85 -8.00 -7.54
CA GLU A 67 -8.40 -8.17 -7.35
C GLU A 67 -7.80 -6.98 -6.58
N GLU A 68 -8.23 -5.75 -6.85
CA GLU A 68 -7.82 -4.58 -6.06
C GLU A 68 -8.26 -4.68 -4.61
N GLN A 69 -9.48 -5.15 -4.36
CA GLN A 69 -9.98 -5.33 -3.01
C GLN A 69 -9.22 -6.45 -2.29
N GLN A 70 -8.97 -7.57 -2.97
CA GLN A 70 -8.19 -8.67 -2.43
C GLN A 70 -6.76 -8.22 -2.08
N LYS A 71 -6.11 -7.50 -2.99
CA LYS A 71 -4.78 -6.92 -2.74
C LYS A 71 -4.80 -5.99 -1.52
N ARG A 72 -5.79 -5.09 -1.43
CA ARG A 72 -5.94 -4.21 -0.24
C ARG A 72 -6.10 -5.00 1.06
N CYS A 73 -6.89 -6.07 1.04
CA CYS A 73 -7.03 -6.96 2.19
C CYS A 73 -5.71 -7.67 2.53
N GLU A 74 -4.96 -8.14 1.53
CA GLU A 74 -3.66 -8.78 1.71
C GLU A 74 -2.62 -7.80 2.28
N ASP A 75 -2.53 -6.62 1.69
CA ASP A 75 -1.65 -5.52 2.13
C ASP A 75 -1.98 -5.17 3.59
N TYR A 76 -3.26 -5.00 3.94
CA TYR A 76 -3.68 -4.73 5.31
C TYR A 76 -3.39 -5.90 6.28
N ASN A 77 -3.59 -7.14 5.88
CA ASN A 77 -3.24 -8.29 6.73
C ASN A 77 -1.73 -8.43 6.91
N SER A 78 -0.93 -8.01 5.93
CA SER A 78 0.53 -8.05 5.99
C SER A 78 1.07 -7.11 7.06
N ILE A 79 0.51 -5.89 7.16
CA ILE A 79 0.93 -4.91 8.17
C ILE A 79 0.53 -5.28 9.60
N LEU A 80 -0.43 -6.20 9.77
CA LEU A 80 -0.77 -6.78 11.09
C LEU A 80 0.17 -7.91 11.50
N THR A 81 1.08 -8.34 10.62
CA THR A 81 2.05 -9.40 10.90
C THR A 81 3.44 -8.80 11.12
N VAL A 82 3.91 -8.81 12.36
CA VAL A 82 5.22 -8.25 12.75
C VAL A 82 6.08 -9.38 13.32
N ASP A 83 7.30 -9.53 12.81
CA ASP A 83 8.26 -10.57 13.23
C ASP A 83 7.67 -11.99 13.22
N GLY A 84 6.82 -12.30 12.24
CA GLY A 84 6.14 -13.59 12.10
C GLY A 84 5.00 -13.84 13.09
N LYS A 85 4.66 -12.86 13.94
CA LYS A 85 3.51 -12.90 14.86
C LYS A 85 2.41 -12.00 14.33
N ARG A 86 1.18 -12.51 14.36
CA ARG A 86 0.00 -11.71 14.02
C ARG A 86 -0.45 -10.92 15.24
N LEU A 87 -0.47 -9.60 15.12
CA LEU A 87 -1.07 -8.69 16.10
C LEU A 87 -2.61 -8.71 15.95
N PRO A 88 -3.36 -8.46 17.03
CA PRO A 88 -4.81 -8.29 16.93
C PRO A 88 -5.13 -7.02 16.14
N ASP A 89 -6.21 -7.06 15.38
CA ASP A 89 -6.66 -5.94 14.57
C ASP A 89 -7.18 -4.80 15.46
N PRO A 90 -6.59 -3.59 15.44
CA PRO A 90 -7.01 -2.47 16.27
C PRO A 90 -8.40 -1.90 15.94
N LEU A 91 -8.88 -2.15 14.73
CA LEU A 91 -10.17 -1.67 14.22
C LEU A 91 -11.28 -2.71 14.44
N VAL A 92 -10.95 -4.01 14.43
CA VAL A 92 -11.93 -5.11 14.49
C VAL A 92 -11.91 -5.85 15.82
N ASP A 93 -10.73 -6.23 16.31
CA ASP A 93 -10.56 -7.12 17.47
C ASP A 93 -10.53 -6.32 18.79
N LEU A 94 -9.86 -5.16 18.79
CA LEU A 94 -9.67 -4.34 20.00
C LEU A 94 -10.84 -3.37 20.24
N LYS A 95 -11.98 -3.91 20.68
CA LYS A 95 -13.19 -3.10 20.92
C LYS A 95 -13.20 -2.35 22.25
N CYS A 96 -12.47 -2.82 23.26
CA CYS A 96 -12.38 -2.23 24.60
C CYS A 96 -10.92 -2.10 25.04
N GLY A 97 -10.66 -1.58 26.25
CA GLY A 97 -9.30 -1.46 26.81
C GLY A 97 -8.48 -0.26 26.34
N TRP A 98 -9.08 0.61 25.52
CA TRP A 98 -8.47 1.88 25.11
C TRP A 98 -8.52 2.89 26.25
N LYS A 99 -7.35 3.41 26.61
CA LYS A 99 -7.18 4.52 27.54
C LYS A 99 -7.23 5.84 26.79
N LYS A 100 -7.90 6.82 27.38
CA LYS A 100 -7.92 8.20 26.92
C LYS A 100 -6.54 8.84 27.00
N GLU A 101 -6.35 9.95 26.31
CA GLU A 101 -5.06 10.63 26.22
C GLU A 101 -4.53 11.01 27.62
N GLU A 102 -5.40 11.57 28.48
CA GLU A 102 -5.06 11.98 29.85
C GLU A 102 -4.46 10.84 30.70
N GLU A 103 -4.98 9.61 30.55
CA GLU A 103 -4.51 8.43 31.30
C GLU A 103 -3.40 7.66 30.55
N GLY A 104 -3.41 7.74 29.23
CA GLY A 104 -2.56 6.98 28.33
C GLY A 104 -1.19 7.62 28.09
N MET A 105 -1.09 8.95 28.13
CA MET A 105 0.12 9.70 27.77
C MET A 105 1.33 9.30 28.60
N GLN A 106 1.14 9.02 29.90
CA GLN A 106 2.20 8.51 30.79
C GLN A 106 2.76 7.13 30.39
N HIS A 107 2.05 6.41 29.51
CA HIS A 107 2.44 5.09 29.01
C HIS A 107 2.87 5.12 27.54
N TRP A 108 2.88 6.30 26.91
CA TRP A 108 3.31 6.40 25.52
C TRP A 108 4.77 6.01 25.40
N PRO A 109 5.12 5.15 24.42
CA PRO A 109 6.50 4.79 24.16
C PRO A 109 7.33 6.03 23.83
N PRO A 110 8.62 6.07 24.19
CA PRO A 110 9.50 7.21 23.95
C PRO A 110 9.91 7.33 22.46
N THR A 111 8.93 7.52 21.59
CA THR A 111 9.09 7.56 20.13
C THR A 111 9.74 8.88 19.73
N MET A 112 10.90 8.82 19.09
CA MET A 112 11.69 9.98 18.70
C MET A 112 11.72 10.19 17.20
N TYR A 113 12.30 11.31 16.78
CA TYR A 113 12.44 11.66 15.37
C TYR A 113 13.19 10.61 14.54
N ALA A 114 14.17 9.95 15.18
CA ALA A 114 14.94 8.88 14.56
C ALA A 114 14.07 7.64 14.25
N ASP A 115 13.14 7.26 15.14
CA ASP A 115 12.27 6.10 14.95
C ASP A 115 11.29 6.30 13.79
N MET A 116 10.75 7.52 13.67
CA MET A 116 9.92 7.92 12.53
C MET A 116 10.73 7.85 11.22
N ALA A 117 11.95 8.39 11.22
CA ALA A 117 12.83 8.34 10.06
C ALA A 117 13.21 6.91 9.66
N GLU A 118 13.52 6.06 10.64
CA GLU A 118 13.81 4.64 10.44
C GLU A 118 12.61 3.93 9.81
N TYR A 119 11.41 4.14 10.36
CA TYR A 119 10.18 3.53 9.83
C TYR A 119 9.92 3.92 8.37
N PHE A 120 10.05 5.21 8.03
CA PHE A 120 9.85 5.64 6.65
C PHE A 120 10.94 5.16 5.69
N CYS A 121 12.19 5.00 6.17
CA CYS A 121 13.31 4.58 5.32
C CYS A 121 13.40 3.06 5.14
N LEU A 122 13.13 2.29 6.20
CA LEU A 122 13.30 0.84 6.27
C LEU A 122 11.98 0.07 6.19
N GLY A 123 10.88 0.64 6.68
CA GLY A 123 9.61 -0.05 6.94
C GLY A 123 8.55 0.10 5.85
N ALA A 124 8.67 1.08 4.94
CA ALA A 124 7.77 1.13 3.79
C ALA A 124 8.13 -0.02 2.84
N ALA A 125 7.26 -1.02 2.77
CA ALA A 125 7.20 -2.00 1.68
C ALA A 125 6.96 -1.35 0.30
N ASP A 126 6.93 -0.01 0.23
CA ASP A 126 6.77 0.77 -0.96
C ASP A 126 8.12 0.92 -1.71
N PRO A 127 8.24 0.30 -2.91
CA PRO A 127 9.45 0.39 -3.71
C PRO A 127 9.69 1.82 -4.25
N GLU A 128 8.73 2.73 -4.13
CA GLU A 128 8.83 4.07 -4.70
C GLU A 128 9.68 5.00 -3.82
N VAL A 129 10.96 5.09 -4.18
CA VAL A 129 11.96 5.99 -3.59
C VAL A 129 11.44 7.44 -3.48
N ASP A 130 10.59 7.87 -4.40
CA ASP A 130 10.04 9.23 -4.42
C ASP A 130 8.98 9.48 -3.35
N MET A 131 8.17 8.46 -3.00
CA MET A 131 7.24 8.56 -1.88
C MET A 131 7.98 8.68 -0.54
N ARG A 132 9.06 7.90 -0.36
CA ARG A 132 9.92 7.99 0.83
C ARG A 132 10.58 9.36 0.97
N LYS A 133 11.11 9.91 -0.12
CA LYS A 133 11.68 11.28 -0.13
C LYS A 133 10.64 12.33 0.24
N LYS A 134 9.41 12.20 -0.30
CA LYS A 134 8.31 13.11 0.01
C LYS A 134 7.92 13.04 1.47
N LEU A 135 7.72 11.84 2.03
CA LEU A 135 7.38 11.65 3.45
C LEU A 135 8.47 12.25 4.36
N MET A 136 9.74 12.06 4.01
CA MET A 136 10.86 12.70 4.71
C MET A 136 10.87 14.23 4.59
N GLY A 137 10.50 14.78 3.43
CA GLY A 137 10.34 16.22 3.24
C GLY A 137 9.21 16.77 4.10
N ASP A 138 8.03 16.16 4.01
CA ASP A 138 6.82 16.53 4.77
C ASP A 138 7.07 16.49 6.29
N TYR A 139 7.86 15.51 6.72
CA TYR A 139 8.29 15.40 8.10
C TYR A 139 9.21 16.54 8.54
N LYS A 140 10.24 16.85 7.75
CA LYS A 140 11.17 17.96 8.01
C LYS A 140 10.48 19.32 7.98
N ASP A 141 9.47 19.47 7.13
CA ASP A 141 8.65 20.66 7.02
C ASP A 141 7.64 20.79 8.18
N GLY A 142 7.56 19.79 9.07
CA GLY A 142 6.67 19.80 10.22
C GLY A 142 5.18 19.69 9.84
N LYS A 143 4.85 19.11 8.68
CA LYS A 143 3.46 19.02 8.22
C LYS A 143 2.56 18.26 9.20
N ALA A 144 3.08 17.22 9.84
CA ALA A 144 2.36 16.50 10.90
C ALA A 144 1.93 17.43 12.05
N TYR A 145 2.82 18.32 12.49
CA TYR A 145 2.51 19.32 13.51
C TYR A 145 1.47 20.32 13.00
N SER A 146 1.56 20.76 11.74
CA SER A 146 0.54 21.65 11.17
C SER A 146 -0.86 21.03 11.14
N TYR A 147 -0.97 19.70 10.95
CA TYR A 147 -2.25 19.00 11.04
C TYR A 147 -2.76 18.90 12.48
N PHE A 148 -1.86 18.68 13.43
CA PHE A 148 -2.22 18.70 14.85
C PHE A 148 -2.70 20.10 15.29
N ASP A 149 -1.94 21.15 14.96
CA ASP A 149 -2.24 22.55 15.28
C ASP A 149 -3.55 23.03 14.64
N ALA A 150 -3.85 22.55 13.42
CA ALA A 150 -5.10 22.83 12.74
C ALA A 150 -6.26 21.89 13.15
N GLU A 151 -6.13 21.17 14.26
CA GLU A 151 -7.14 20.27 14.83
C GLU A 151 -7.61 19.16 13.88
N PHE A 152 -6.76 18.76 12.92
CA PHE A 152 -7.04 17.64 12.03
C PHE A 152 -6.81 16.29 12.69
N ILE A 153 -6.10 16.21 13.80
CA ILE A 153 -5.88 14.98 14.55
C ILE A 153 -6.62 15.10 15.88
N HIS A 154 -7.53 14.16 16.14
CA HIS A 154 -8.28 14.12 17.39
C HIS A 154 -7.50 13.36 18.48
N GLU A 155 -8.12 13.25 19.66
CA GLU A 155 -7.56 12.57 20.84
C GLU A 155 -6.85 11.26 20.49
N VAL A 156 -5.63 11.11 21.00
CA VAL A 156 -4.84 9.88 20.80
C VAL A 156 -5.14 8.90 21.92
N LEU A 157 -5.75 7.78 21.54
CA LEU A 157 -6.10 6.69 22.45
C LEU A 157 -4.97 5.66 22.50
N TYR A 158 -4.69 5.14 23.68
CA TYR A 158 -3.64 4.16 23.93
C TYR A 158 -4.22 2.79 24.31
N HIS A 159 -3.64 1.70 23.80
CA HIS A 159 -4.01 0.33 24.17
C HIS A 159 -2.75 -0.50 24.49
N PRO A 160 -2.60 -1.03 25.71
CA PRO A 160 -1.40 -1.76 26.12
C PRO A 160 -1.30 -3.18 25.53
N LEU A 161 -2.36 -3.68 24.88
CA LEU A 161 -2.59 -5.08 24.50
C LEU A 161 -2.73 -6.01 25.71
N SER A 162 -1.63 -6.20 26.42
CA SER A 162 -1.57 -6.80 27.75
C SER A 162 -0.40 -6.17 28.50
N ASP A 163 -0.34 -6.36 29.81
CA ASP A 163 0.75 -5.80 30.61
C ASP A 163 2.10 -6.48 30.30
N GLU A 164 2.07 -7.74 29.85
CA GLU A 164 3.24 -8.54 29.46
C GLU A 164 3.67 -8.33 28.00
N SER A 165 2.80 -7.76 27.16
CA SER A 165 3.11 -7.49 25.76
C SER A 165 4.18 -6.40 25.65
N GLU A 166 5.21 -6.63 24.83
CA GLU A 166 6.19 -5.59 24.49
C GLU A 166 5.65 -4.55 23.50
N VAL A 167 4.48 -4.82 22.92
CA VAL A 167 3.83 -3.99 21.90
C VAL A 167 2.61 -3.30 22.49
N CYS A 168 2.40 -2.06 22.12
CA CYS A 168 1.16 -1.32 22.35
C CYS A 168 0.65 -0.70 21.05
N PHE A 169 -0.61 -0.29 21.07
CA PHE A 169 -1.21 0.49 20.00
C PHE A 169 -1.52 1.91 20.47
N VAL A 170 -1.33 2.85 19.55
CA VAL A 170 -1.97 4.17 19.62
C VAL A 170 -2.89 4.32 18.44
N ARG A 171 -4.05 4.94 18.63
CA ARG A 171 -4.98 5.26 17.54
C ARG A 171 -5.55 6.66 17.69
N SER A 172 -5.93 7.25 16.58
CA SER A 172 -6.63 8.52 16.54
C SER A 172 -7.59 8.53 15.35
N THR A 173 -8.43 9.56 15.27
CA THR A 173 -9.23 9.88 14.11
C THR A 173 -8.74 11.18 13.49
N SER A 174 -8.69 11.23 12.16
CA SER A 174 -8.30 12.45 11.44
C SER A 174 -9.50 13.14 10.81
N ALA A 175 -9.58 14.46 10.97
CA ALA A 175 -10.57 15.32 10.36
C ALA A 175 -10.49 15.33 8.83
N ARG A 176 -11.61 15.69 8.21
CA ARG A 176 -11.93 15.44 6.79
C ARG A 176 -11.07 16.32 5.88
N SER A 177 -10.29 15.74 4.97
CA SER A 177 -9.46 16.50 4.03
C SER A 177 -10.27 17.23 2.95
N GLN A 178 -11.45 16.73 2.52
CA GLN A 178 -12.11 17.28 1.31
C GLN A 178 -13.65 17.38 1.32
N ARG A 179 -14.40 16.70 2.22
CA ARG A 179 -15.90 16.72 2.20
C ARG A 179 -16.51 16.68 3.60
N ARG A 180 -17.46 17.58 3.88
CA ARG A 180 -18.11 17.75 5.20
C ARG A 180 -18.99 16.56 5.64
N ASN A 181 -19.34 15.63 4.74
CA ASN A 181 -20.24 14.50 5.03
C ASN A 181 -19.57 13.11 5.07
N ASP A 182 -18.27 12.98 4.76
CA ASP A 182 -17.57 11.67 4.80
C ASP A 182 -17.08 11.30 6.20
N GLU A 183 -17.13 10.02 6.58
CA GLU A 183 -16.66 9.56 7.88
C GLU A 183 -15.18 9.92 8.13
N PRO A 184 -14.80 10.35 9.36
CA PRO A 184 -13.40 10.58 9.71
C PRO A 184 -12.54 9.34 9.46
N HIS A 185 -11.31 9.54 8.97
CA HIS A 185 -10.39 8.42 8.80
C HIS A 185 -9.88 7.95 10.16
N GLN A 186 -9.66 6.65 10.28
CA GLN A 186 -9.11 6.00 11.46
C GLN A 186 -7.63 5.74 11.20
N VAL A 187 -6.80 6.12 12.17
CA VAL A 187 -5.35 5.95 12.12
C VAL A 187 -4.92 5.12 13.32
N TRP A 188 -4.02 4.17 13.13
CA TRP A 188 -3.38 3.47 14.23
C TRP A 188 -1.91 3.21 13.94
N VAL A 189 -1.14 3.07 15.03
CA VAL A 189 0.29 2.76 15.01
C VAL A 189 0.57 1.71 16.08
N ALA A 190 1.29 0.66 15.72
CA ALA A 190 1.85 -0.31 16.67
C ALA A 190 3.29 0.08 17.01
N LEU A 191 3.58 0.15 18.30
CA LEU A 191 4.84 0.63 18.83
C LEU A 191 5.43 -0.40 19.81
N GLN A 192 6.75 -0.52 19.83
CA GLN A 192 7.45 -1.23 20.89
C GLN A 192 7.53 -0.34 22.14
N LYS A 193 6.97 -0.82 23.26
CA LYS A 193 6.81 -0.05 24.51
C LYS A 193 8.14 0.48 25.07
N ALA A 194 9.18 -0.35 25.05
CA ALA A 194 10.46 -0.03 25.69
C ALA A 194 11.31 0.97 24.88
N THR A 195 11.26 0.90 23.55
CA THR A 195 12.18 1.64 22.66
C THR A 195 11.51 2.81 21.96
N GLY A 196 10.19 2.80 21.79
CA GLY A 196 9.50 3.76 20.92
C GLY A 196 9.56 3.39 19.43
N LYS A 197 10.14 2.23 19.07
CA LYS A 197 10.22 1.81 17.68
C LYS A 197 8.83 1.59 17.07
N ILE A 198 8.60 2.17 15.90
CA ILE A 198 7.39 1.94 15.10
C ILE A 198 7.53 0.60 14.38
N LEU A 199 6.59 -0.30 14.66
CA LEU A 199 6.55 -1.63 14.05
C LEU A 199 5.72 -1.63 12.77
N THR A 200 4.58 -0.94 12.80
CA THR A 200 3.61 -0.88 11.70
C THR A 200 2.61 0.26 11.96
N ALA A 201 2.03 0.80 10.90
CA ALA A 201 1.05 1.88 10.95
C ALA A 201 0.06 1.78 9.79
N TYR A 202 -1.12 2.36 9.96
CA TYR A 202 -2.17 2.38 8.95
C TYR A 202 -3.10 3.58 9.10
N CYS A 203 -3.52 4.15 7.99
CA CYS A 203 -4.67 5.04 7.89
C CYS A 203 -5.72 4.49 6.92
N THR A 204 -6.99 4.71 7.23
CA THR A 204 -8.08 4.41 6.28
C THR A 204 -8.21 5.44 5.15
N CYS A 205 -7.31 6.42 5.06
CA CYS A 205 -7.31 7.38 3.96
C CYS A 205 -6.76 6.74 2.67
N PHE A 206 -7.06 7.34 1.52
CA PHE A 206 -6.61 6.82 0.22
C PHE A 206 -5.08 6.75 0.10
N ALA A 207 -4.35 7.57 0.85
CA ALA A 207 -2.89 7.62 0.79
C ALA A 207 -2.21 6.48 1.60
N GLY A 208 -2.95 5.81 2.51
CA GLY A 208 -2.41 4.75 3.37
C GLY A 208 -1.61 5.28 4.55
#